data_AF-A0AAW2MBN8-F1
#
_entry.id   AF-A0AAW2MBN8-F1
#
_cell.length_a   1.000
_cell.length_b   1.000
_cell.length_c   1.000
_cell.angle_alpha   90.00
_cell.angle_beta   90.00
_cell.angle_gamma   90.00
#
_symmetry.space_group_name_H-M   'P 1'
#
loop_
_entity.id
_entity.type
_entity.pdbx_description
1 polymer ?
#
loop_
_entity_poly.entity_id
_entity_poly.type
_entity_poly.pdbx_seq_one_letter_code
_entity_poly.pdbx_strand_id
1 'polypeptide(L)'
;MKTQVEERFSDFYGKWMDQLEHLLQCLLVVSRDEHSQEAGYQSMVNKLTAHHKEYYTFKWAAAHDDVLAFFAPVWLSPLENALSLGHWLEAVDGFPAC
;
A
#
# COMPACT_ATOMS: atom_id res chain seq x y z
N MET A 1 18.89 -14.61 2.41
CA MET A 1 19.37 -13.55 1.50
C MET A 1 18.13 -12.85 1.00
N LYS A 2 18.09 -11.51 1.05
CA LYS A 2 17.02 -10.77 0.41
C LYS A 2 17.26 -10.74 -1.10
N THR A 3 16.22 -10.88 -1.92
CA THR A 3 16.34 -10.73 -3.36
C THR A 3 16.48 -9.24 -3.71
N GLN A 4 17.01 -8.95 -4.90
CA GLN A 4 17.13 -7.57 -5.36
C GLN A 4 15.76 -6.88 -5.47
N VAL A 5 14.69 -7.64 -5.77
CA VAL A 5 13.32 -7.15 -5.82
C VAL A 5 12.83 -6.81 -4.41
N GLU A 6 13.08 -7.68 -3.43
CA GLU A 6 12.72 -7.44 -2.04
C GLU A 6 13.37 -6.18 -1.47
N GLU A 7 14.66 -5.97 -1.72
CA GLU A 7 15.37 -4.77 -1.25
C GLU A 7 14.80 -3.49 -1.88
N ARG A 8 14.66 -3.47 -3.21
CA ARG A 8 14.11 -2.32 -3.94
C ARG A 8 12.68 -2.00 -3.52
N PHE A 9 11.84 -3.02 -3.37
CA PHE A 9 10.47 -2.84 -2.95
C PHE A 9 10.37 -2.42 -1.47
N SER A 10 11.23 -2.92 -0.59
CA SER A 10 11.32 -2.48 0.80
C SER A 10 11.65 -0.99 0.90
N ASP A 11 12.65 -0.52 0.14
CA ASP A 11 13.05 0.88 0.12
C ASP A 11 11.94 1.80 -0.42
N PHE A 12 11.26 1.35 -1.48
CA PHE A 12 10.10 2.03 -2.03
C PHE A 12 8.97 2.10 -0.99
N TYR A 13 8.64 0.95 -0.37
CA TYR A 13 7.55 0.84 0.59
C TYR A 13 7.75 1.75 1.80
N GLY A 14 8.97 1.82 2.35
CA GLY A 14 9.29 2.72 3.45
C GLY A 14 8.99 4.19 3.10
N LYS A 15 9.51 4.66 1.96
CA LYS A 15 9.25 6.04 1.49
C LYS A 15 7.78 6.30 1.21
N TRP A 16 7.08 5.31 0.65
CA TRP A 16 5.66 5.39 0.35
C TRP A 16 4.82 5.49 1.64
N MET A 17 5.21 4.77 2.70
CA MET A 17 4.58 4.85 4.02
C MET A 17 4.79 6.21 4.67
N ASP A 18 6.01 6.77 4.64
CA ASP A 18 6.29 8.11 5.15
C ASP A 18 5.42 9.18 4.46
N GLN A 19 5.27 9.07 3.14
CA GLN A 19 4.41 9.95 2.35
C GLN A 19 2.92 9.76 2.67
N LEU A 20 2.48 8.52 2.91
CA LEU A 20 1.11 8.23 3.31
C LEU A 20 0.78 8.87 4.67
N GLU A 21 1.71 8.79 5.63
CA GLU A 21 1.55 9.43 6.94
C GLU A 21 1.43 10.96 6.79
N HIS A 22 2.26 11.57 5.94
CA HIS A 22 2.15 13.00 5.65
C HIS A 22 0.79 13.37 5.03
N LEU A 23 0.31 12.58 4.06
CA LEU A 23 -1.00 12.79 3.45
C LEU A 23 -2.15 12.64 4.47
N LEU A 24 -2.04 11.70 5.40
CA LEU A 24 -2.99 11.53 6.50
C LEU A 24 -3.01 12.77 7.40
N GLN A 25 -1.85 13.31 7.78
CA GLN A 25 -1.76 14.54 8.57
C GLN A 25 -2.42 15.71 7.84
N CYS A 26 -2.17 15.88 6.54
CA CYS A 26 -2.83 16.91 5.73
C CYS A 26 -4.35 16.72 5.71
N LEU A 27 -4.83 15.48 5.56
CA LEU A 27 -6.26 15.18 5.55
C LEU A 27 -6.92 15.54 6.90
N LEU A 28 -6.25 15.22 8.01
CA LEU A 28 -6.73 15.57 9.35
C LEU A 28 -6.83 17.08 9.55
N VAL A 29 -5.87 17.86 9.03
CA VAL A 29 -5.93 19.33 9.07
C VAL A 29 -7.12 19.84 8.26
N VAL A 30 -7.28 19.39 7.02
CA VAL A 30 -8.39 19.79 6.14
C VAL A 30 -9.74 19.43 6.77
N SER A 31 -9.86 18.26 7.40
CA SER A 31 -11.11 17.82 8.04
C SER A 31 -11.54 18.65 9.25
N ARG A 32 -10.59 19.32 9.91
CA ARG A 32 -10.84 20.14 11.12
C ARG A 32 -11.13 21.59 10.80
N ASP A 33 -10.83 22.02 9.58
CA ASP A 33 -11.11 23.36 9.11
C ASP A 33 -12.56 23.43 8.58
N GLU A 34 -13.43 24.11 9.34
CA GLU A 34 -14.84 24.33 8.99
C GLU A 34 -15.01 25.18 7.72
N HIS A 35 -13.95 25.86 7.27
CA HIS A 35 -13.91 26.63 6.03
C HIS A 35 -13.24 25.87 4.87
N SER A 36 -12.86 24.61 5.07
CA SER A 36 -12.33 23.77 3.99
C SER A 36 -13.31 23.71 2.84
N GLN A 37 -12.92 24.33 1.72
CA GLN A 37 -13.73 24.32 0.52
C GLN A 37 -13.70 22.95 -0.13
N GLU A 38 -14.74 22.64 -0.89
CA GLU A 38 -14.85 21.40 -1.67
C GLU A 38 -13.63 21.14 -2.55
N ALA A 39 -13.01 22.21 -3.09
CA ALA A 39 -11.76 22.13 -3.84
C ALA A 39 -10.58 21.57 -3.01
N GLY A 40 -10.52 21.86 -1.71
CA GLY A 40 -9.51 21.32 -0.79
C GLY A 40 -9.67 19.82 -0.59
N TYR A 41 -10.91 19.36 -0.38
CA TYR A 41 -11.21 17.94 -0.27
C TYR A 41 -10.94 17.18 -1.57
N GLN A 42 -11.35 17.73 -2.71
CA GLN A 42 -11.08 17.14 -4.03
C GLN A 42 -9.57 17.02 -4.29
N SER A 43 -8.79 18.05 -3.94
CA SER A 43 -7.33 18.02 -4.04
C SER A 43 -6.73 16.90 -3.18
N MET A 44 -7.20 16.73 -1.94
CA MET A 44 -6.74 15.66 -1.06
C MET A 44 -7.10 14.26 -1.59
N VAL A 45 -8.33 14.07 -2.08
CA VAL A 45 -8.76 12.80 -2.69
C VAL A 45 -7.90 12.46 -3.91
N ASN A 46 -7.62 13.44 -4.77
CA ASN A 46 -6.78 13.25 -5.95
C ASN A 46 -5.35 12.85 -5.56
N LYS A 47 -4.77 13.49 -4.54
CA LYS A 47 -3.45 13.15 -4.02
C LYS A 47 -3.41 11.73 -3.44
N LEU A 48 -4.36 11.36 -2.58
CA LEU A 48 -4.44 10.00 -2.02
C LEU A 48 -4.62 8.94 -3.11
N THR A 49 -5.47 9.22 -4.10
CA THR A 49 -5.74 8.30 -5.21
C THR A 49 -4.49 8.13 -6.07
N ALA A 50 -3.78 9.20 -6.39
CA ALA A 50 -2.52 9.14 -7.12
C ALA A 50 -1.45 8.35 -6.34
N HIS A 51 -1.33 8.61 -5.04
CA HIS A 51 -0.40 7.91 -4.14
C HIS A 51 -0.65 6.39 -4.12
N HIS A 52 -1.91 5.97 -4.06
CA HIS A 52 -2.28 4.55 -4.13
C HIS A 52 -2.03 3.95 -5.51
N LYS A 53 -2.29 4.69 -6.60
CA LYS A 53 -1.99 4.22 -7.95
C LYS A 53 -0.49 3.99 -8.14
N GLU A 54 0.36 4.84 -7.58
CA GLU A 54 1.81 4.67 -7.61
C GLU A 54 2.23 3.37 -6.92
N TYR A 55 1.68 3.10 -5.72
CA TYR A 55 1.92 1.84 -5.01
C TYR A 55 1.64 0.62 -5.87
N TYR A 56 0.42 0.55 -6.45
CA TYR A 56 0.06 -0.60 -7.27
C TYR A 56 0.91 -0.69 -8.52
N THR A 57 1.21 0.42 -9.18
CA THR A 57 2.05 0.44 -10.39
C THR A 57 3.44 -0.14 -10.09
N PHE A 58 4.07 0.32 -9.00
CA PHE A 58 5.39 -0.16 -8.60
C PHE A 58 5.35 -1.62 -8.13
N LYS A 59 4.32 -1.99 -7.35
CA LYS A 59 4.09 -3.38 -6.90
C LYS A 59 3.91 -4.34 -8.07
N TRP A 60 3.10 -3.99 -9.05
CA TRP A 60 2.88 -4.84 -10.22
C TRP A 60 4.14 -5.00 -11.07
N ALA A 61 4.93 -3.93 -11.24
CA ALA A 61 6.22 -4.01 -11.93
C ALA A 61 7.21 -4.92 -11.20
N ALA A 62 7.34 -4.77 -9.88
CA ALA A 62 8.23 -5.60 -9.07
C ALA A 62 7.76 -7.07 -8.99
N ALA A 63 6.46 -7.31 -8.91
CA ALA A 63 5.90 -8.66 -8.91
C ALA A 63 6.05 -9.37 -10.27
N HIS A 64 6.14 -8.60 -11.37
CA HIS A 64 6.47 -9.17 -12.67
C HIS A 64 7.90 -9.74 -12.69
N ASP A 65 8.83 -9.10 -12.00
CA ASP A 65 10.23 -9.54 -11.92
C ASP A 65 10.42 -10.72 -10.94
N ASP A 66 9.75 -10.68 -9.78
CA ASP A 66 9.80 -11.74 -8.77
C ASP A 66 8.49 -11.78 -7.97
N VAL A 67 7.54 -12.61 -8.42
CA VAL A 67 6.25 -12.76 -7.74
C VAL A 67 6.37 -13.45 -6.39
N LEU A 68 7.40 -14.29 -6.20
CA LEU A 68 7.58 -15.08 -4.97
C LEU A 68 7.94 -14.19 -3.78
N ALA A 69 8.66 -13.08 -4.02
CA ALA A 69 8.97 -12.05 -3.03
C ALA A 69 7.72 -11.44 -2.34
N PHE A 70 6.54 -11.54 -2.95
CA PHE A 70 5.30 -10.95 -2.43
C PHE A 70 4.43 -11.93 -1.62
N PHE A 71 4.80 -13.21 -1.53
CA PHE A 71 4.07 -14.20 -0.71
C PHE A 71 4.47 -14.16 0.76
N ALA A 72 5.72 -13.81 1.06
CA ALA A 72 6.25 -13.63 2.41
C ALA A 72 7.05 -12.31 2.52
N PRO A 73 6.39 -11.16 2.30
CA PRO A 73 7.05 -9.88 2.14
C PRO A 73 7.88 -9.50 3.38
N VAL A 74 9.19 -9.29 3.16
CA VAL A 74 10.15 -8.96 4.23
C VAL A 74 10.04 -7.53 4.75
N TRP A 75 9.27 -6.68 4.08
CA TRP A 75 9.00 -5.29 4.45
C TRP A 75 7.76 -5.14 5.33
N LEU A 76 6.98 -6.21 5.54
CA LEU A 76 5.87 -6.22 6.48
C LEU A 76 6.34 -6.70 7.85
N SER A 77 5.73 -6.18 8.91
CA SER A 77 5.93 -6.71 10.26
C SER A 77 5.45 -8.17 10.35
N PRO A 78 5.96 -8.96 11.31
CA PRO A 78 5.50 -10.34 11.49
C PRO A 78 3.98 -10.45 11.68
N LEU A 79 3.35 -9.46 12.32
CA LEU A 79 1.90 -9.39 12.49
C LEU A 79 1.18 -9.17 11.15
N GLU A 80 1.61 -8.16 10.38
CA GLU A 80 1.03 -7.85 9.07
C GLU A 80 1.21 -9.01 8.09
N ASN A 81 2.34 -9.73 8.17
CA ASN A 81 2.61 -10.89 7.35
C ASN A 81 1.79 -12.12 7.77
N ALA A 82 1.52 -12.29 9.07
CA ALA A 82 0.61 -13.35 9.54
C ALA A 82 -0.84 -13.08 9.09
N LEU A 83 -1.28 -11.81 9.09
CA LEU A 83 -2.60 -11.41 8.62
C LEU A 83 -2.74 -11.56 7.10
N SER A 84 -1.70 -11.26 6.33
CA SER A 84 -1.71 -11.47 4.88
C SER A 84 -1.85 -12.95 4.53
N LEU A 85 -1.16 -13.84 5.25
CA LEU A 85 -1.28 -15.30 5.08
C LEU A 85 -2.66 -15.84 5.49
N GLY A 86 -3.28 -15.28 6.55
CA GLY A 86 -4.63 -15.64 6.96
C GLY A 86 -5.70 -15.31 5.91
N HIS A 87 -5.55 -14.19 5.22
CA HIS A 87 -6.51 -13.74 4.20
C HIS A 87 -6.44 -14.61 2.91
N TRP A 88 -5.29 -15.19 2.60
CA TRP A 88 -5.18 -16.16 1.50
C TRP A 88 -5.78 -17.53 1.85
N LEU A 89 -5.77 -17.95 3.11
CA LEU A 89 -6.44 -19.19 3.53
C LEU A 89 -7.96 -19.09 3.31
N GLU A 90 -8.56 -17.96 3.69
CA GLU A 90 -9.99 -17.69 3.45
C GLU A 90 -10.31 -17.48 1.96
N ALA A 91 -9.41 -16.86 1.18
CA ALA A 91 -9.60 -16.67 -0.26
C ALA A 91 -9.47 -17.99 -1.06
N VAL A 92 -8.67 -18.95 -0.59
CA VAL A 92 -8.55 -20.29 -1.20
C VAL A 92 -9.73 -21.18 -0.82
N ASP A 93 -10.27 -21.05 0.40
CA ASP A 93 -11.48 -21.76 0.82
C ASP A 93 -12.79 -21.14 0.27
N GLY A 94 -12.72 -19.91 -0.27
CA GLY A 94 -13.86 -19.15 -0.80
C GLY A 94 -14.00 -19.11 -2.32
N PHE A 95 -13.12 -19.75 -3.10
CA PHE A 95 -13.26 -19.82 -4.56
C PHE A 95 -14.16 -21.02 -4.94
N PRO A 96 -15.42 -20.81 -5.37
CA PRO A 96 -16.12 -21.90 -6.05
C PRO A 96 -15.38 -22.15 -7.36
N ALA A 97 -15.01 -23.42 -7.59
CA ALA A 97 -14.60 -23.88 -8.89
C ALA A 97 -15.81 -23.79 -9.84
N CYS A 98 -15.98 -22.64 -10.50
CA CYS A 98 -16.89 -22.42 -11.63
C CYS A 98 -16.28 -21.38 -12.57
#